data_AF-A0A8J6RHC0-F1
#
_entry.id   AF-A0A8J6RHC0-F1
#
_cell.length_a   1.000
_cell.length_b   1.000
_cell.length_c   1.000
_cell.angle_alpha   90.00
_cell.angle_beta   90.00
_cell.angle_gamma   90.00
#
_symmetry.space_group_name_H-M   'P 1'
#
loop_
_entity.id
_entity.type
_entity.pdbx_description
1 polymer ?
#
loop_
_entity_poly.entity_id
_entity_poly.type
_entity_poly.pdbx_seq_one_letter_code
_entity_poly.pdbx_strand_id
1 'polypeptide(L)'
;MPMDRSRYAKNWNEIALKVKSDAGWKCQECGRPCRMTNETLFAFITRMEDEDWPELDWVNHTAASTICEHPTRFVLTVAHLNQDPSDNAPCNLRALCAPCHLRHDAPYRAANSQAKRERAGQLTLLGGAIDVNS
;
A
#
# COMPACT_ATOMS: atom_id res chain seq x y z
N MET A 1 -8.84 0.25 -6.54
CA MET A 1 -9.19 1.69 -6.46
C MET A 1 -8.12 2.46 -7.22
N PRO A 2 -8.45 3.21 -8.28
CA PRO A 2 -7.47 4.09 -8.92
C PRO A 2 -7.07 5.19 -7.94
N MET A 3 -5.76 5.41 -7.80
CA MET A 3 -5.20 6.48 -6.96
C MET A 3 -5.34 7.81 -7.71
N ASP A 4 -5.91 8.82 -7.07
CA ASP A 4 -5.94 10.17 -7.62
C ASP A 4 -4.55 10.81 -7.47
N ARG A 5 -3.80 10.87 -8.57
CA ARG A 5 -2.44 11.39 -8.61
C ARG A 5 -2.35 12.88 -8.29
N SER A 6 -3.44 13.64 -8.44
CA SER A 6 -3.46 15.08 -8.16
C SER A 6 -3.25 15.43 -6.69
N ARG A 7 -3.55 14.48 -5.78
CA ARG A 7 -3.39 14.65 -4.33
C ARG A 7 -1.95 14.48 -3.85
N TYR A 8 -1.07 13.95 -4.70
CA TYR A 8 0.30 13.63 -4.34
C TYR A 8 1.24 14.70 -4.90
N ALA A 9 2.43 14.82 -4.29
CA ALA A 9 3.48 15.66 -4.82
C ALA A 9 3.88 15.24 -6.25
N LYS A 10 4.30 16.20 -7.09
CA LYS A 10 4.69 15.93 -8.49
C LYS A 10 5.84 14.92 -8.59
N ASN A 11 6.74 14.92 -7.62
CA ASN A 11 7.89 14.02 -7.52
C ASN A 11 7.59 12.74 -6.71
N TRP A 12 6.32 12.38 -6.49
CA TRP A 12 5.94 11.20 -5.71
C TRP A 12 6.61 9.91 -6.18
N ASN A 13 6.80 9.72 -7.49
CA ASN A 13 7.47 8.52 -8.00
C ASN A 13 8.91 8.39 -7.48
N GLU A 14 9.63 9.51 -7.37
CA GLU A 14 11.02 9.55 -6.88
C GLU A 14 11.06 9.30 -5.37
N ILE A 15 10.16 9.94 -4.61
CA ILE A 15 10.02 9.73 -3.17
C ILE A 15 9.70 8.26 -2.89
N ALA A 16 8.71 7.70 -3.58
CA ALA A 16 8.30 6.33 -3.41
C ALA A 16 9.40 5.33 -3.82
N LEU A 17 10.17 5.62 -4.87
CA LEU A 17 11.31 4.80 -5.25
C LEU A 17 12.39 4.82 -4.16
N LYS A 18 12.73 6.01 -3.65
CA LYS A 18 13.72 6.18 -2.59
C LYS A 18 13.33 5.37 -1.34
N VAL A 19 12.10 5.52 -0.85
CA VAL A 19 11.61 4.79 0.34
C VAL A 19 11.67 3.27 0.15
N LYS A 20 11.33 2.76 -1.04
CA LYS A 20 11.40 1.32 -1.34
C LYS A 20 12.84 0.80 -1.42
N SER A 21 13.73 1.57 -2.04
CA SER A 21 15.15 1.24 -2.13
C SER A 21 15.82 1.27 -0.76
N ASP A 22 15.54 2.29 0.07
CA ASP A 22 16.06 2.42 1.43
C ASP A 22 15.57 1.26 2.33
N ALA A 23 14.37 0.72 2.07
CA ALA A 23 13.83 -0.47 2.73
C ALA A 23 14.39 -1.80 2.17
N GLY A 24 15.34 -1.76 1.21
CA GLY A 24 15.91 -2.95 0.59
C GLY A 24 14.90 -3.82 -0.14
N TRP A 25 13.83 -3.22 -0.68
CA TRP A 25 12.70 -3.92 -1.29
C TRP A 25 12.01 -4.95 -0.38
N LYS A 26 12.08 -4.74 0.94
CA LYS A 26 11.41 -5.54 1.96
C LYS A 26 10.27 -4.74 2.58
N CYS A 27 9.20 -5.44 2.95
CA CYS A 27 8.12 -4.83 3.73
C CYS A 27 8.64 -4.43 5.12
N GLN A 28 8.46 -3.18 5.53
CA GLN A 28 8.90 -2.69 6.84
C GLN A 28 7.98 -3.12 8.00
N GLU A 29 6.83 -3.74 7.71
CA GLU A 29 5.94 -4.32 8.72
C GLU A 29 6.22 -5.81 8.95
N CYS A 30 6.33 -6.57 7.86
CA CYS A 30 6.36 -8.03 7.93
C CYS A 30 7.70 -8.64 7.47
N GLY A 31 8.66 -7.83 7.02
CA GLY A 31 10.00 -8.27 6.60
C GLY A 31 10.06 -8.96 5.23
N ARG A 32 8.92 -9.39 4.66
CA ARG A 32 8.90 -10.17 3.42
C ARG A 32 9.53 -9.41 2.24
N PRO A 33 10.41 -10.04 1.44
CA PRO A 33 10.86 -9.49 0.17
C PRO A 33 9.69 -9.28 -0.79
N CYS A 34 9.77 -8.19 -1.55
CA CYS A 34 8.74 -7.78 -2.51
C CYS A 34 9.37 -7.40 -3.85
N ARG A 35 8.51 -7.26 -4.86
CA ARG A 35 8.88 -6.93 -6.23
C ARG A 35 9.37 -5.50 -6.37
N MET A 36 10.40 -5.34 -7.21
CA MET A 36 10.89 -4.03 -7.59
C MET A 36 9.98 -3.35 -8.62
N THR A 37 10.03 -2.02 -8.66
CA THR A 37 9.34 -1.24 -9.70
C THR A 37 9.92 -1.65 -11.06
N ASN A 38 9.06 -2.09 -11.97
CA ASN A 38 9.41 -2.63 -13.30
C ASN A 38 10.11 -4.01 -13.32
N GLU A 39 10.23 -4.70 -12.19
CA GLU A 39 10.71 -6.09 -12.17
C GLU A 39 9.65 -7.03 -12.76
N THR A 40 10.05 -7.90 -13.68
CA THR A 40 9.16 -8.94 -14.21
C THR A 40 8.88 -9.99 -13.13
N LEU A 41 7.76 -10.70 -13.25
CA LEU A 41 7.44 -11.76 -12.28
C LEU A 41 8.50 -12.86 -12.29
N PHE A 42 9.02 -13.20 -13.47
CA PHE A 42 10.09 -14.17 -13.65
C PHE A 42 11.37 -13.74 -12.92
N ALA A 43 11.87 -12.52 -13.15
CA ALA A 43 13.07 -12.01 -12.49
C ALA A 43 12.93 -11.99 -10.95
N PHE A 44 11.73 -11.67 -10.46
CA PHE A 44 11.43 -11.72 -9.03
C PHE A 44 11.51 -13.14 -8.48
N ILE A 45 10.91 -14.12 -9.16
CA ILE A 45 10.93 -15.53 -8.74
C ILE A 45 12.36 -16.05 -8.72
N THR A 46 13.14 -15.81 -9.79
CA THR A 46 14.55 -16.21 -9.86
C THR A 46 15.35 -15.65 -8.68
N ARG A 47 15.19 -14.37 -8.34
CA ARG A 47 15.86 -13.76 -7.17
C ARG A 47 15.45 -14.41 -5.84
N MET A 48 14.19 -14.85 -5.72
CA MET A 48 13.72 -15.54 -4.52
C MET A 48 14.19 -17.00 -4.42
N GLU A 49 14.53 -17.62 -5.54
CA GLU A 49 15.09 -18.98 -5.60
C GLU A 49 16.61 -18.99 -5.35
N ASP A 50 17.33 -17.94 -5.77
CA ASP A 50 18.79 -17.85 -5.67
C ASP A 50 19.30 -17.37 -4.31
N GLU A 51 18.51 -16.58 -3.57
CA GLU A 51 18.91 -16.08 -2.24
C GLU A 51 18.55 -17.10 -1.14
N ASP A 52 19.57 -17.64 -0.45
CA ASP A 52 19.45 -18.40 0.80
C ASP A 52 18.81 -17.50 1.90
N TRP A 53 17.50 -17.33 1.85
CA TRP A 53 16.75 -16.56 2.84
C TRP A 53 16.57 -17.41 4.10
N PRO A 54 17.14 -16.98 5.24
CA PRO A 54 17.10 -17.78 6.44
C PRO A 54 15.67 -17.87 6.97
N GLU A 55 15.23 -19.12 7.11
CA GLU A 55 14.15 -19.70 7.94
C GLU A 55 13.31 -18.72 8.79
N LEU A 56 12.64 -17.77 8.15
CA LEU A 56 11.43 -17.15 8.67
C LEU A 56 10.27 -17.76 7.88
N ASP A 57 9.19 -18.10 8.58
CA ASP A 57 7.92 -18.78 8.21
C ASP A 57 7.22 -18.31 6.90
N TRP A 58 7.85 -17.43 6.12
CA TRP A 58 7.47 -17.01 4.78
C TRP A 58 7.68 -18.07 3.69
N VAL A 59 8.41 -19.16 3.94
CA VAL A 59 8.69 -20.21 2.93
C VAL A 59 7.40 -20.80 2.34
N ASN A 60 6.31 -20.83 3.12
CA ASN A 60 4.97 -21.25 2.68
C ASN A 60 4.19 -20.15 1.93
N HIS A 61 4.66 -18.90 1.96
CA HIS A 61 4.02 -17.71 1.38
C HIS A 61 4.89 -16.99 0.32
N THR A 62 6.09 -17.48 0.02
CA THR A 62 7.00 -16.97 -1.03
C THR A 62 7.45 -18.06 -1.99
N ALA A 63 6.90 -19.27 -1.93
CA ALA A 63 7.12 -20.29 -2.94
C ALA A 63 6.72 -19.74 -4.33
N ALA A 64 7.43 -20.17 -5.38
CA ALA A 64 7.17 -19.76 -6.75
C ALA A 64 5.69 -19.97 -7.14
N SER A 65 5.07 -21.06 -6.68
CA SER A 65 3.63 -21.33 -6.87
C SER A 65 2.74 -20.23 -6.28
N THR A 66 2.94 -19.85 -5.02
CA THR A 66 2.19 -18.78 -4.35
C THR A 66 2.42 -17.42 -5.01
N ILE A 67 3.65 -17.16 -5.47
CA ILE A 67 4.00 -15.93 -6.19
C ILE A 67 3.24 -15.85 -7.53
N CYS A 68 3.22 -16.94 -8.29
CA CYS A 68 2.52 -17.04 -9.56
C CYS A 68 0.99 -16.92 -9.41
N GLU A 69 0.41 -17.54 -8.39
CA GLU A 69 -1.03 -17.46 -8.11
C GLU A 69 -1.46 -16.06 -7.63
N HIS A 70 -0.60 -15.39 -6.87
CA HIS A 70 -0.93 -14.13 -6.20
C HIS A 70 0.14 -13.04 -6.35
N PRO A 71 0.52 -12.66 -7.58
CA PRO A 71 1.67 -11.79 -7.83
C PRO A 71 1.48 -10.37 -7.26
N THR A 72 0.24 -9.92 -7.15
CA THR A 72 -0.11 -8.61 -6.59
C THR A 72 0.18 -8.51 -5.10
N ARG A 73 0.14 -9.63 -4.36
CA ARG A 73 0.46 -9.63 -2.93
C ARG A 73 1.89 -9.19 -2.71
N PHE A 74 2.81 -9.45 -3.64
CA PHE A 74 4.24 -9.14 -3.57
C PHE A 74 4.61 -7.77 -4.12
N VAL A 75 3.65 -6.92 -4.44
CA VAL A 75 3.94 -5.53 -4.84
C VAL A 75 4.27 -4.71 -3.59
N LEU A 76 5.43 -4.05 -3.61
CA LEU A 76 5.80 -3.08 -2.59
C LEU A 76 5.21 -1.72 -2.91
N THR A 77 4.49 -1.17 -1.95
CA THR A 77 3.85 0.15 -2.02
C THR A 77 4.38 1.04 -0.91
N VAL A 78 4.14 2.35 -1.01
CA VAL A 78 4.47 3.28 0.07
C VAL A 78 3.17 3.81 0.63
N ALA A 79 3.03 3.73 1.95
CA ALA A 79 1.88 4.21 2.70
C ALA A 79 2.26 5.46 3.52
N HIS A 80 1.36 6.43 3.55
CA HIS A 80 1.38 7.56 4.47
C HIS A 80 0.75 7.12 5.80
N LEU A 81 1.52 7.14 6.89
CA LEU A 81 1.08 6.64 8.19
C LEU A 81 -0.08 7.45 8.77
N ASN A 82 -0.10 8.75 8.49
CA ASN A 82 -1.18 9.65 8.86
C ASN A 82 -2.32 9.75 7.84
N GLN A 83 -2.28 8.96 6.75
CA GLN A 83 -3.27 8.95 5.65
C GLN A 83 -3.40 10.29 4.89
N ASP A 84 -2.44 11.22 5.05
CA ASP A 84 -2.35 12.47 4.30
C ASP A 84 -1.33 12.36 3.16
N PRO A 85 -1.77 12.31 1.88
CA PRO A 85 -0.87 12.22 0.72
C PRO A 85 0.04 13.44 0.51
N SER A 86 -0.24 14.56 1.17
CA SER A 86 0.57 15.78 1.06
C SER A 86 1.78 15.78 2.00
N ASP A 87 1.73 15.01 3.09
CA ASP A 87 2.80 14.90 4.07
C ASP A 87 3.84 13.84 3.67
N ASN A 88 4.87 14.28 2.96
CA ASN A 88 5.93 13.40 2.46
C ASN A 88 7.15 13.33 3.38
N ALA A 89 7.01 13.69 4.67
CA ALA A 89 8.09 13.55 5.62
C ALA A 89 8.56 12.08 5.71
N PRO A 90 9.88 11.79 5.69
CA PRO A 90 10.37 10.41 5.72
C PRO A 90 9.84 9.57 6.90
N CYS A 91 9.61 10.20 8.05
CA CYS A 91 9.02 9.54 9.23
C CYS A 91 7.54 9.15 9.06
N ASN A 92 6.83 9.77 8.12
CA ASN A 92 5.43 9.49 7.80
C ASN A 92 5.28 8.46 6.67
N LEU A 93 6.37 8.06 6.03
CA LEU A 93 6.33 7.14 4.89
C LEU A 93 6.83 5.76 5.30
N ARG A 94 6.13 4.72 4.85
CA ARG A 94 6.52 3.33 5.12
C ARG A 94 6.34 2.44 3.89
N ALA A 95 7.34 1.62 3.59
CA ALA A 95 7.28 0.62 2.53
C ALA A 95 6.51 -0.62 3.01
N LEU A 96 5.34 -0.87 2.43
CA LEU A 96 4.44 -1.96 2.82
C LEU A 96 4.08 -2.83 1.62
N CYS A 97 4.07 -4.15 1.82
CA CYS A 97 3.49 -5.07 0.85
C CYS A 97 1.98 -4.86 0.73
N ALA A 98 1.39 -5.22 -0.40
CA ALA A 98 -0.05 -5.00 -0.64
C ALA A 98 -0.97 -5.51 0.51
N PRO A 99 -0.77 -6.72 1.09
CA PRO A 99 -1.56 -7.17 2.23
C PRO A 99 -1.41 -6.28 3.48
N CYS A 100 -0.18 -5.89 3.84
CA CYS A 100 0.07 -5.06 5.01
C CYS A 100 -0.46 -3.63 4.82
N HIS A 101 -0.31 -3.08 3.62
CA HIS A 101 -0.89 -1.78 3.27
C HIS A 101 -2.42 -1.83 3.36
N LEU A 102 -3.06 -2.86 2.78
CA LEU A 102 -4.51 -3.03 2.88
C LEU A 102 -4.98 -3.17 4.34
N ARG A 103 -4.21 -3.83 5.20
CA ARG A 103 -4.51 -3.93 6.64
C ARG A 103 -4.40 -2.57 7.32
N HIS A 104 -3.36 -1.80 7.00
CA HIS A 104 -3.18 -0.44 7.52
C HIS A 104 -4.32 0.49 7.09
N ASP A 105 -4.80 0.39 5.85
CA ASP A 105 -5.89 1.22 5.34
C ASP A 105 -7.28 0.80 5.83
N ALA A 106 -7.44 -0.44 6.33
CA ALA A 106 -8.73 -1.00 6.68
C ALA A 106 -9.58 -0.12 7.62
N PRO A 107 -9.03 0.46 8.69
CA PRO A 107 -9.79 1.35 9.58
C PRO A 107 -10.32 2.61 8.88
N TYR A 108 -9.61 3.11 7.86
CA TYR A 108 -9.93 4.35 7.17
C TYR A 108 -10.86 4.15 5.95
N ARG A 109 -11.14 2.91 5.55
CA ARG A 109 -11.90 2.61 4.32
C ARG A 109 -13.29 3.24 4.31
N ALA A 110 -14.01 3.20 5.44
CA ALA A 110 -15.36 3.77 5.54
C ALA A 110 -15.33 5.29 5.34
N ALA A 111 -14.48 6.00 6.10
CA ALA A 111 -14.30 7.44 6.00
C ALA A 111 -13.80 7.88 4.62
N ASN A 112 -12.80 7.19 4.06
CA ASN A 112 -12.27 7.48 2.73
C ASN A 112 -13.30 7.25 1.62
N SER A 113 -14.13 6.21 1.75
CA SER A 113 -15.24 5.94 0.82
C SER A 113 -16.28 7.05 0.87
N GLN A 114 -16.68 7.49 2.07
CA GLN A 114 -17.60 8.62 2.25
C GLN A 114 -17.03 9.91 1.65
N ALA A 115 -15.82 10.30 2.03
CA ALA A 115 -15.18 11.51 1.49
C ALA A 115 -14.99 11.44 -0.04
N LYS A 116 -14.82 10.24 -0.61
CA LYS A 116 -14.78 10.06 -2.07
C LYS A 116 -16.15 10.29 -2.72
N ARG A 117 -17.23 9.78 -2.11
CA ARG A 117 -18.61 9.98 -2.58
C ARG A 117 -19.00 11.45 -2.53
N GLU A 118 -18.70 12.12 -1.43
CA GLU A 118 -18.95 13.56 -1.25
C GLU A 118 -18.20 14.38 -2.32
N ARG A 119 -16.92 14.08 -2.57
CA ARG A 119 -16.15 14.71 -3.65
C ARG A 119 -16.69 14.43 -5.06
N ALA A 120 -17.31 13.27 -5.26
CA ALA A 120 -18.00 12.93 -6.50
C ALA A 120 -19.41 13.57 -6.60
N GLY A 121 -19.77 14.45 -5.66
CA GLY A 121 -21.06 15.15 -5.64
C GLY A 121 -22.21 14.35 -5.05
N GLN A 122 -21.93 13.19 -4.44
CA GLN A 122 -22.96 12.37 -3.80
C GLN A 122 -23.14 12.82 -2.34
N LEU A 123 -24.23 13.55 -2.08
CA LEU A 123 -24.64 13.97 -0.74
C LEU A 123 -25.02 12.78 0.14
N THR A 124 -24.57 12.80 1.39
CA THR A 124 -25.00 11.86 2.43
C THR A 124 -26.41 12.23 2.86
N LEU A 125 -27.40 11.37 2.58
CA LEU A 125 -28.83 11.63 2.80
C LEU A 125 -29.26 11.69 4.30
N LEU A 126 -28.33 11.59 5.25
CA LEU A 126 -28.63 11.49 6.69
C LEU A 126 -27.84 12.52 7.53
N GLY A 127 -27.91 13.79 7.14
CA GLY A 127 -27.37 14.92 7.92
C GLY A 127 -28.43 15.88 8.47
N GLY A 128 -29.72 15.66 8.18
CA GLY A 128 -30.83 16.46 8.69
C GLY A 128 -31.67 15.64 9.65
N ALA A 129 -31.15 15.34 10.84
CA ALA A 129 -32.05 15.12 11.97
C ALA A 129 -32.78 16.45 12.18
N ILE A 130 -34.03 16.46 11.74
CA ILE A 130 -34.97 17.55 11.89
C ILE A 130 -34.97 17.95 13.37
N ASP A 131 -34.69 19.22 13.64
CA ASP A 131 -35.07 19.85 14.90
C ASP A 131 -36.58 19.64 15.07
N VAL A 132 -36.94 18.67 15.89
CA VAL A 132 -38.31 18.52 16.39
C VAL A 132 -38.31 19.01 17.82
N ASN A 133 -38.71 20.28 17.98
CA ASN A 133 -39.46 20.88 19.10
C ASN A 133 -38.93 20.66 20.53
N SER A 134 -39.05 21.54 21.51
CA SER A 134 -39.60 22.89 21.72
C SER A 134 -39.36 23.17 23.20
#